data_AF-A0A2G9NNW7-F1
#
_entry.id   AF-A0A2G9NNW7-F1
#
_cell.length_a   1.000
_cell.length_b   1.000
_cell.length_c   1.000
_cell.angle_alpha   90.00
_cell.angle_beta   90.00
_cell.angle_gamma   90.00
#
_symmetry.space_group_name_H-M   'P 1'
#
loop_
_entity.id
_entity.type
_entity.pdbx_description
1 polymer ?
#
loop_
_entity_poly.entity_id
_entity_poly.type
_entity_poly.pdbx_seq_one_letter_code
_entity_poly.pdbx_strand_id
1 'polypeptide(L)'
;MGVRDTILTNHLIFLYGDKGYDAKILHRYCLEKKIQTIIKPRKYSKKGFARRKQMKNYSEKDYHQRSLIESEFGSLKRKYGGFVLAQKSKAMKVEIYCKAISHNLNLMN
;
A
#
# COMPACT_ATOMS: atom_id res chain seq x y z
N MET A 1 -5.68 -30.12 -25.12
CA MET A 1 -7.04 -29.84 -24.58
C MET A 1 -7.11 -30.47 -23.20
N GLY A 2 -7.20 -29.77 -22.06
CA GLY A 2 -7.30 -28.35 -21.80
C GLY A 2 -6.55 -28.00 -20.51
N VAL A 3 -6.08 -26.77 -20.51
CA VAL A 3 -5.42 -26.04 -19.42
C VAL A 3 -6.33 -26.04 -18.20
N ARG A 4 -6.05 -26.91 -17.21
CA ARG A 4 -6.83 -27.00 -15.95
C ARG A 4 -6.09 -26.42 -14.74
N ASP A 5 -5.13 -25.51 -14.96
CA ASP A 5 -4.39 -24.87 -13.86
C ASP A 5 -4.65 -23.35 -13.75
N THR A 6 -5.76 -22.84 -14.29
CA THR A 6 -6.04 -21.39 -14.36
C THR A 6 -6.82 -20.82 -13.16
N ILE A 7 -7.27 -21.62 -12.18
CA ILE A 7 -8.16 -21.10 -11.11
C ILE A 7 -7.76 -21.57 -9.71
N LEU A 8 -6.56 -21.17 -9.30
CA LEU A 8 -6.26 -20.88 -7.90
C LEU A 8 -5.59 -19.49 -7.87
N THR A 9 -6.31 -18.50 -8.39
CA THR A 9 -6.07 -17.09 -8.08
C THR A 9 -6.32 -16.89 -6.59
N ASN A 10 -5.37 -17.31 -5.76
CA ASN A 10 -5.10 -16.63 -4.50
C ASN A 10 -5.02 -15.15 -4.87
N HIS A 11 -6.05 -14.37 -4.53
CA HIS A 11 -6.03 -12.93 -4.73
C HIS A 11 -4.87 -12.36 -3.91
N LEU A 12 -3.70 -12.31 -4.52
CA LEU A 12 -2.54 -11.63 -3.98
C LEU A 12 -2.91 -10.16 -3.96
N ILE A 13 -3.20 -9.67 -2.76
CA ILE A 13 -3.45 -8.26 -2.53
C ILE A 13 -2.09 -7.58 -2.65
N PHE A 14 -2.00 -6.59 -3.53
CA PHE A 14 -0.80 -5.77 -3.71
C PHE A 14 -0.84 -4.57 -2.77
N LEU A 15 0.26 -4.32 -2.08
CA LEU A 15 0.48 -3.10 -1.31
C LEU A 15 1.53 -2.24 -2.01
N TYR A 16 1.06 -1.16 -2.62
CA TYR A 16 1.92 -0.15 -3.23
C TYR A 16 2.32 0.89 -2.19
N GLY A 17 3.58 1.32 -2.22
CA GLY A 17 4.05 2.33 -1.28
C GLY A 17 5.32 3.02 -1.73
N ASP A 18 5.55 4.20 -1.17
CA ASP A 18 6.81 4.93 -1.35
C ASP A 18 8.00 4.10 -0.83
N LYS A 19 9.19 4.36 -1.37
CA LYS A 19 10.48 4.00 -0.78
C LYS A 19 10.59 4.38 0.71
N GLY A 20 9.85 5.41 1.13
CA GLY A 20 9.65 5.75 2.55
C GLY A 20 9.18 4.58 3.41
N TYR A 21 8.27 3.74 2.89
CA TYR A 21 7.66 2.58 3.54
C TYR A 21 8.52 1.31 3.48
N ASP A 22 9.75 1.39 2.96
CA ASP A 22 10.66 0.25 2.87
C ASP A 22 11.20 -0.18 4.25
N ALA A 23 10.34 -0.79 5.06
CA ALA A 23 10.59 -1.22 6.43
C ALA A 23 10.52 -2.76 6.55
N LYS A 24 11.48 -3.34 7.29
CA LYS A 24 11.55 -4.80 7.49
C LYS A 24 10.29 -5.38 8.14
N ILE A 25 9.74 -4.66 9.13
CA ILE A 25 8.52 -5.07 9.84
C ILE A 25 7.33 -5.13 8.88
N LEU A 26 7.17 -4.12 8.01
CA LEU A 26 6.11 -4.07 7.01
C LEU A 26 6.21 -5.26 6.03
N HIS A 27 7.39 -5.48 5.46
CA HIS A 27 7.63 -6.60 4.54
C HIS A 27 7.33 -7.95 5.18
N ARG A 28 7.67 -8.13 6.46
CA ARG A 28 7.37 -9.35 7.21
C ARG A 28 5.86 -9.52 7.42
N TYR A 29 5.19 -8.49 7.91
CA TYR A 29 3.75 -8.49 8.12
C TYR A 29 2.98 -8.81 6.83
N CYS A 30 3.33 -8.14 5.73
CA CYS A 30 2.72 -8.41 4.42
C CYS A 30 3.00 -9.83 3.95
N LEU A 31 4.22 -10.33 4.10
CA LEU A 31 4.56 -11.70 3.72
C LEU A 31 3.74 -12.74 4.50
N GLU A 32 3.57 -12.57 5.81
CA GLU A 32 2.75 -13.45 6.66
C GLU A 32 1.28 -13.43 6.25
N LYS A 33 0.78 -12.27 5.80
CA LYS A 33 -0.59 -12.09 5.30
C LYS A 33 -0.78 -12.43 3.83
N LYS A 34 0.25 -12.97 3.15
CA LYS A 34 0.25 -13.24 1.69
C LYS A 34 -0.04 -11.99 0.83
N ILE A 35 0.36 -10.82 1.31
CA ILE A 35 0.29 -9.54 0.61
C ILE A 35 1.63 -9.29 -0.10
N GLN A 36 1.58 -8.95 -1.38
CA GLN A 36 2.78 -8.61 -2.16
C GLN A 36 3.07 -7.11 -2.02
N THR A 37 4.27 -6.77 -1.56
CA THR A 37 4.70 -5.36 -1.47
C THR A 37 5.33 -4.91 -2.77
N ILE A 38 4.81 -3.84 -3.34
CA ILE A 38 5.37 -3.12 -4.50
C ILE A 38 5.96 -1.82 -3.97
N ILE A 39 7.13 -1.92 -3.33
CA ILE A 39 7.81 -0.80 -2.68
C ILE A 39 9.27 -0.79 -3.13
N LYS A 40 9.72 0.33 -3.68
CA LYS A 40 11.11 0.48 -4.16
C LYS A 40 12.09 0.36 -2.98
N PRO A 41 13.10 -0.51 -3.05
CA PRO A 41 14.05 -0.68 -1.95
C PRO A 41 14.94 0.54 -1.76
N ARG A 42 15.32 0.82 -0.51
CA ARG A 42 16.32 1.85 -0.18
C ARG A 42 17.73 1.37 -0.53
N LYS A 43 18.55 2.26 -1.12
CA LYS A 43 19.87 2.00 -1.73
C LYS A 43 20.86 1.28 -0.79
N TYR A 44 20.79 1.56 0.52
CA TYR A 44 21.70 1.01 1.54
C TYR A 44 20.99 0.13 2.58
N SER A 45 19.83 -0.40 2.23
CA SER A 45 19.01 -1.12 3.20
C SER A 45 19.45 -2.59 3.33
N LYS A 46 19.62 -3.06 4.57
CA LYS A 46 19.94 -4.48 4.84
C LYS A 46 18.84 -5.37 4.27
N LYS A 47 19.18 -6.22 3.29
CA LYS A 47 18.24 -7.13 2.61
C LYS A 47 17.89 -8.31 3.51
N GLY A 48 16.90 -8.13 4.40
CA GLY A 48 16.37 -9.23 5.23
C GLY A 48 15.58 -10.26 4.42
N PHE A 49 15.37 -11.46 4.99
CA PHE A 49 14.65 -12.58 4.34
C PHE A 49 13.33 -12.16 3.69
N ALA A 50 12.44 -11.52 4.45
CA ALA A 50 11.12 -11.10 3.96
C ALA A 50 11.22 -10.15 2.76
N ARG A 51 12.12 -9.15 2.82
CA ARG A 51 12.37 -8.24 1.69
C ARG A 51 12.89 -9.00 0.48
N ARG A 52 13.85 -9.91 0.64
CA ARG A 52 14.38 -10.70 -0.50
C ARG A 52 13.27 -11.51 -1.17
N LYS A 53 12.38 -12.13 -0.38
CA LYS A 53 11.25 -12.91 -0.90
C LYS A 53 10.25 -12.03 -1.63
N GLN A 54 9.87 -10.89 -1.06
CA GLN A 54 8.98 -9.91 -1.69
C GLN A 54 9.57 -9.34 -2.99
N MET A 55 10.86 -9.02 -3.01
CA MET A 55 11.54 -8.46 -4.19
C MET A 55 11.65 -9.43 -5.38
N LYS A 56 11.46 -10.74 -5.19
CA LYS A 56 11.43 -11.69 -6.32
C LYS A 56 10.24 -11.43 -7.26
N ASN A 57 9.14 -10.96 -6.70
CA ASN A 57 7.90 -10.66 -7.42
C ASN A 57 7.70 -9.15 -7.59
N TYR A 58 8.77 -8.36 -7.41
CA TYR A 58 8.72 -6.92 -7.63
C TYR A 58 8.85 -6.62 -9.12
N SER A 59 8.01 -5.72 -9.61
CA SER A 59 8.03 -5.18 -10.97
C SER A 59 8.12 -3.66 -10.90
N GLU A 60 9.04 -3.07 -11.64
CA GLU A 60 9.14 -1.61 -11.72
C GLU A 60 7.92 -1.01 -12.46
N LYS A 61 7.37 -1.75 -13.43
CA LYS A 61 6.10 -1.39 -14.10
C LYS A 61 4.96 -1.28 -13.09
N ASP A 62 4.85 -2.23 -12.16
CA ASP A 62 3.80 -2.20 -11.13
C ASP A 62 4.07 -1.07 -10.15
N TYR A 63 5.34 -0.81 -9.80
CA TYR A 63 5.69 0.33 -8.95
C TYR A 63 5.28 1.68 -9.56
N HIS A 64 5.35 1.83 -10.89
CA HIS A 64 4.89 3.04 -11.57
C HIS A 64 3.38 3.29 -11.41
N GLN A 65 2.57 2.28 -11.06
CA GLN A 65 1.14 2.46 -10.76
C GLN A 65 0.90 3.23 -9.45
N ARG A 66 1.93 3.48 -8.64
CA ARG A 66 1.85 4.32 -7.44
C ARG A 66 1.33 5.73 -7.73
N SER A 67 1.57 6.27 -8.93
CA SER A 67 1.08 7.59 -9.33
C SER A 67 -0.44 7.73 -9.17
N LEU A 68 -1.20 6.65 -9.42
CA LEU A 68 -2.65 6.61 -9.23
C LEU A 68 -3.03 6.86 -7.77
N ILE A 69 -2.31 6.23 -6.85
CA ILE A 69 -2.52 6.39 -5.41
C ILE A 69 -2.13 7.79 -4.95
N GLU A 70 -1.06 8.37 -5.50
CA GLU A 70 -0.67 9.75 -5.20
C GLU A 70 -1.72 10.76 -5.67
N SER A 71 -2.28 10.56 -6.86
CA SER A 71 -3.39 11.37 -7.36
C SER A 71 -4.61 11.29 -6.45
N GLU A 72 -4.96 10.08 -6.00
CA GLU A 72 -6.10 9.85 -5.10
C GLU A 72 -5.89 10.51 -3.74
N PHE A 73 -4.74 10.29 -3.11
CA PHE A 73 -4.40 10.97 -1.86
C PHE A 73 -4.31 12.50 -2.05
N GLY A 74 -3.91 12.98 -3.21
CA GLY A 74 -3.94 14.40 -3.56
C GLY A 74 -5.37 14.95 -3.61
N SER A 75 -6.30 14.20 -4.20
CA SER A 75 -7.74 14.51 -4.21
C SER A 75 -8.31 14.56 -2.79
N LEU A 76 -8.04 13.52 -1.99
CA LEU A 76 -8.44 13.42 -0.58
C LEU A 76 -7.98 14.64 0.23
N LYS A 77 -6.70 15.00 0.13
CA LYS A 77 -6.11 16.10 0.91
C LYS A 77 -6.67 17.47 0.52
N ARG A 78 -6.99 17.68 -0.76
CA ARG A 78 -7.62 18.92 -1.23
C ARG A 78 -9.05 19.05 -0.71
N LYS A 79 -9.79 17.94 -0.67
CA LYS A 79 -11.21 17.93 -0.25
C LYS A 79 -11.40 17.98 1.27
N TYR A 80 -10.58 17.27 2.04
CA TYR A 80 -10.77 17.11 3.50
C TYR A 80 -9.60 17.65 4.36
N GLY A 81 -8.69 18.38 3.74
CA GLY A 81 -7.49 18.91 4.39
C GLY A 81 -6.35 17.89 4.50
N GLY A 82 -5.12 18.39 4.33
CA GLY A 82 -3.90 17.57 4.35
C GLY A 82 -3.36 17.22 5.74
N PHE A 83 -3.98 17.71 6.80
CA PHE A 83 -3.55 17.54 8.19
C PHE A 83 -4.51 16.64 8.97
N VAL A 84 -4.02 16.07 10.06
CA VAL A 84 -4.81 15.30 11.04
C VAL A 84 -4.84 16.12 12.33
N LEU A 85 -6.03 16.43 12.84
CA LEU A 85 -6.17 17.27 14.04
C LEU A 85 -6.06 16.45 15.33
N ALA A 86 -6.42 15.16 15.28
CA ALA A 86 -6.31 14.28 16.42
C ALA A 86 -4.85 14.13 16.91
N GLN A 87 -4.65 14.26 18.22
CA GLN A 87 -3.32 14.10 18.84
C GLN A 87 -3.07 12.67 19.32
N LYS A 88 -4.13 11.94 19.70
CA LYS A 88 -4.03 10.55 20.17
C LYS A 88 -3.98 9.60 18.99
N SER A 89 -3.08 8.61 19.02
CA SER A 89 -2.89 7.64 17.93
C SER A 89 -4.17 6.91 17.51
N LYS A 90 -5.03 6.54 18.47
CA LYS A 90 -6.34 5.94 18.20
C LYS A 90 -7.26 6.89 17.43
N ALA A 91 -7.32 8.14 17.86
CA ALA A 91 -8.13 9.16 17.22
C ALA A 91 -7.60 9.54 15.82
N MET A 92 -6.27 9.61 15.63
CA MET A 92 -5.65 9.82 14.32
C MET A 92 -6.07 8.75 13.31
N LYS A 93 -6.06 7.47 13.72
CA LYS A 93 -6.51 6.37 12.86
C LYS A 93 -7.98 6.53 12.47
N VAL A 94 -8.84 6.84 13.44
CA VAL A 94 -10.27 7.07 13.18
C VAL A 94 -10.46 8.23 12.21
N GLU A 95 -9.78 9.36 12.41
CA GLU A 95 -9.89 10.52 11.54
C GLU A 95 -9.47 10.20 10.09
N ILE A 96 -8.34 9.50 9.91
CA ILE A 96 -7.87 9.08 8.59
C ILE A 96 -8.89 8.14 7.91
N TYR A 97 -9.43 7.17 8.65
CA TYR A 97 -10.43 6.26 8.11
C TYR A 97 -11.73 6.97 7.74
N CYS A 98 -12.21 7.89 8.57
CA CYS A 98 -13.39 8.71 8.26
C CYS A 98 -13.16 9.52 6.98
N LYS A 99 -12.01 10.18 6.82
CA LYS A 99 -11.66 10.93 5.61
C LYS A 99 -11.67 10.03 4.37
N ALA A 100 -11.05 8.85 4.45
CA ALA A 100 -11.01 7.90 3.34
C ALA A 100 -12.41 7.37 2.97
N ILE A 101 -13.24 7.03 3.96
CA ILE A 101 -14.62 6.58 3.74
C ILE A 101 -15.46 7.71 3.11
N SER A 102 -15.36 8.93 3.63
CA SER A 102 -16.05 10.08 3.05
C SER A 102 -15.63 10.32 1.60
N HIS A 103 -14.35 10.14 1.27
CA HIS A 103 -13.88 10.22 -0.11
C HIS A 103 -14.52 9.18 -1.02
N ASN A 104 -14.52 7.92 -0.59
CA ASN A 104 -15.11 6.83 -1.36
C ASN A 104 -16.62 7.00 -1.55
N LEU A 105 -17.31 7.58 -0.56
CA LEU A 105 -18.74 7.90 -0.64
C LEU A 105 -19.02 9.23 -1.34
N ASN A 106 -17.96 9.93 -1.79
CA ASN A 106 -18.01 11.27 -2.36
C ASN A 106 -18.77 12.30 -1.50
N LEU A 107 -18.74 12.16 -0.18
CA LEU A 107 -19.45 13.06 0.74
C LEU A 107 -18.73 14.42 0.82
N MET A 108 -19.48 15.52 0.95
CA MET A 108 -19.04 16.92 0.77
C MET A 108 -18.81 17.32 -0.70
N ASN A 109 -19.26 18.51 -1.08
CA ASN A 109 -19.05 19.14 -2.38
C ASN A 109 -18.19 20.39 -2.20
#